data_AF-A0A2K8MKH5-F1
#
_entry.id   AF-A0A2K8MKH5-F1
#
_cell.length_a   1.000
_cell.length_b   1.000
_cell.length_c   1.000
_cell.angle_alpha   90.00
_cell.angle_beta   90.00
_cell.angle_gamma   90.00
#
_symmetry.space_group_name_H-M   'P 1'
#
loop_
_entity.id
_entity.type
_entity.pdbx_description
1 polymer ?
#
loop_
_entity_poly.entity_id
_entity_poly.type
_entity_poly.pdbx_seq_one_letter_code
_entity_poly.pdbx_strand_id
1 'polypeptide(L)'
;MGTRAIPEEVPVAIECNGLGYAVLMATPSDLLDLGYGFALTERLIDGADDMLDAEVHAVERGMLLRLTLSARVAERLHDRVRHRTADSSCGLCGVENLEQALRPLPARQVRWAGEDQAVFAALQALAAAQPLGAATYAVHAAAACSAEGAIRCVREDVGRHNAFDKLIGAMLREHMGWDHGFALLTSRCSYELVEKAALSGCPMLATISAPTALAIARAKEARLELRVLARSDSLLRPVS
;
A
#
# COMPACT_ATOMS: atom_id res chain seq x y z
N MET A 1 -24.06 -11.14 26.49
CA MET A 1 -23.59 -11.27 25.09
C MET A 1 -22.96 -9.94 24.70
N GLY A 2 -21.68 -9.93 24.36
CA GLY A 2 -21.02 -8.70 23.89
C GLY A 2 -21.36 -8.47 22.41
N THR A 3 -21.93 -7.32 22.08
CA THR A 3 -22.07 -6.87 20.69
C THR A 3 -20.74 -6.27 20.24
N ARG A 4 -20.16 -6.79 19.15
CA ARG A 4 -18.92 -6.27 18.54
C ARG A 4 -19.25 -5.59 17.22
N ALA A 5 -18.55 -4.50 16.91
CA ALA A 5 -18.67 -3.83 15.63
C ALA A 5 -18.14 -4.74 14.50
N ILE A 6 -18.78 -4.69 13.35
CA ILE A 6 -18.36 -5.41 12.13
C ILE A 6 -17.85 -4.33 11.15
N PRO A 7 -16.65 -4.49 10.55
CA PRO A 7 -16.14 -3.49 9.64
C PRO A 7 -16.95 -3.55 8.34
N GLU A 8 -17.19 -2.39 7.75
CA GLU A 8 -17.76 -2.30 6.43
C GLU A 8 -16.71 -2.63 5.36
N GLU A 9 -17.15 -3.38 4.35
CA GLU A 9 -16.42 -3.64 3.11
C GLU A 9 -17.34 -3.23 1.95
N VAL A 10 -16.97 -2.17 1.24
CA VAL A 10 -17.77 -1.63 0.14
C VAL A 10 -16.93 -1.61 -1.15
N PRO A 11 -17.56 -1.72 -2.33
CA PRO A 11 -16.85 -1.51 -3.57
C PRO A 11 -16.54 -0.01 -3.73
N VAL A 12 -15.29 0.29 -4.08
CA VAL A 12 -14.78 1.62 -4.38
C VAL A 12 -14.32 1.62 -5.83
N ALA A 13 -15.08 2.27 -6.70
CA ALA A 13 -14.71 2.49 -8.09
C ALA A 13 -13.69 3.63 -8.18
N ILE A 14 -12.57 3.39 -8.85
CA ILE A 14 -11.53 4.39 -9.10
C ILE A 14 -11.67 4.84 -10.56
N GLU A 15 -11.86 6.14 -10.72
CA GLU A 15 -11.90 6.83 -12.01
C GLU A 15 -10.72 7.80 -12.08
N CYS A 16 -9.98 7.78 -13.19
CA CYS A 16 -8.87 8.69 -13.44
C CYS A 16 -9.16 9.50 -14.69
N ASN A 17 -9.27 10.83 -14.59
CA ASN A 17 -9.58 11.72 -15.73
C ASN A 17 -10.82 11.28 -16.54
N GLY A 18 -11.88 10.83 -15.86
CA GLY A 18 -13.12 10.34 -16.50
C GLY A 18 -13.04 8.91 -17.04
N LEU A 19 -11.91 8.22 -16.88
CA LEU A 19 -11.75 6.82 -17.30
C LEU A 19 -11.86 5.89 -16.09
N GLY A 20 -12.79 4.94 -16.13
CA GLY A 20 -12.87 3.88 -15.13
C GLY A 20 -11.59 3.02 -15.15
N TYR A 21 -10.95 2.86 -13.98
CA TYR A 21 -9.65 2.19 -13.87
C TYR A 21 -9.70 0.88 -13.10
N ALA A 22 -10.36 0.87 -11.93
CA ALA A 22 -10.46 -0.32 -11.08
C ALA A 22 -11.67 -0.25 -10.15
N VAL A 23 -12.05 -1.39 -9.59
CA VAL A 23 -12.95 -1.47 -8.43
C VAL A 23 -12.22 -2.25 -7.33
N LEU A 24 -12.11 -1.67 -6.15
CA LEU A 24 -11.52 -2.29 -4.97
C LEU A 24 -12.60 -2.59 -3.94
N MET A 25 -12.47 -3.69 -3.20
CA MET A 25 -13.25 -3.87 -1.97
C MET A 25 -12.46 -3.25 -0.82
N ALA A 26 -13.00 -2.23 -0.16
CA ALA A 26 -12.27 -1.44 0.84
C ALA A 26 -13.19 -0.98 1.99
N THR A 27 -12.58 -0.60 3.11
CA THR A 27 -13.26 0.10 4.19
C THR A 27 -13.53 1.54 3.75
N PRO A 28 -14.76 2.08 3.89
CA PRO A 28 -15.17 3.40 3.39
C PRO A 28 -14.62 4.60 4.20
N SER A 29 -13.40 4.49 4.70
CA SER A 29 -12.66 5.56 5.40
C SER A 29 -11.37 5.89 4.65
N ASP A 30 -10.87 7.11 4.82
CA ASP A 30 -9.57 7.56 4.28
C ASP A 30 -9.42 7.31 2.77
N LEU A 31 -10.52 7.44 2.01
CA LEU A 31 -10.55 7.09 0.59
C LEU A 31 -9.72 8.05 -0.28
N LEU A 32 -9.53 9.29 0.16
CA LEU A 32 -8.57 10.20 -0.47
C LEU A 32 -7.14 9.67 -0.33
N ASP A 33 -6.78 9.16 0.85
CA ASP A 33 -5.47 8.54 1.05
C ASP A 33 -5.32 7.28 0.20
N LEU A 34 -6.37 6.45 0.12
CA LEU A 34 -6.39 5.31 -0.79
C LEU A 34 -6.09 5.74 -2.24
N GLY A 35 -6.71 6.82 -2.72
CA GLY A 35 -6.54 7.32 -4.09
C GLY A 35 -5.11 7.76 -4.41
N TYR A 36 -4.51 8.55 -3.52
CA TYR A 36 -3.13 9.01 -3.69
C TYR A 36 -2.13 7.85 -3.66
N GLY A 37 -2.27 6.94 -2.69
CA GLY A 37 -1.36 5.81 -2.59
C GLY A 37 -1.53 4.80 -3.72
N PHE A 38 -2.78 4.51 -4.11
CA PHE A 38 -3.08 3.66 -5.25
C PHE A 38 -2.49 4.24 -6.54
N ALA A 39 -2.69 5.55 -6.80
CA ALA A 39 -2.15 6.20 -7.99
C ALA A 39 -0.61 6.12 -8.03
N LEU A 40 0.08 6.32 -6.90
CA LEU A 40 1.53 6.22 -6.83
C LEU A 40 2.00 4.77 -7.06
N THR A 41 1.39 3.81 -6.36
CA THR A 41 1.86 2.42 -6.41
C THR A 41 1.46 1.67 -7.67
N GLU A 42 0.42 2.11 -8.37
CA GLU A 42 0.10 1.69 -9.74
C GLU A 42 1.01 2.37 -10.79
N ARG A 43 1.82 3.35 -10.37
CA ARG A 43 2.67 4.20 -11.21
C ARG A 43 1.86 5.04 -12.20
N LEU A 44 0.72 5.55 -11.77
CA LEU A 44 -0.06 6.53 -12.53
C LEU A 44 0.49 7.95 -12.35
N ILE A 45 1.02 8.23 -11.15
CA ILE A 45 1.68 9.48 -10.77
C ILE A 45 3.12 9.21 -10.34
N ASP A 46 3.97 10.24 -10.42
CA ASP A 46 5.34 10.20 -9.90
C ASP A 46 5.46 10.88 -8.53
N GLY A 47 4.49 11.73 -8.16
CA GLY A 47 4.41 12.40 -6.87
C GLY A 47 3.08 13.12 -6.68
N ALA A 48 2.93 13.80 -5.55
CA ALA A 48 1.69 14.49 -5.17
C ALA A 48 1.27 15.55 -6.19
N ASP A 49 2.23 16.24 -6.80
CA ASP A 49 1.98 17.32 -7.77
C ASP A 49 1.30 16.86 -9.08
N ASP A 50 1.31 15.55 -9.36
CA ASP A 50 0.53 15.00 -10.48
C ASP A 50 -0.95 14.83 -10.14
N MET A 51 -1.35 14.91 -8.87
CA MET A 51 -2.75 14.89 -8.46
C MET A 51 -3.28 16.32 -8.40
N LEU A 52 -4.04 16.72 -9.40
CA LEU A 52 -4.63 18.05 -9.47
C LEU A 52 -5.88 18.17 -8.59
N ASP A 53 -6.65 17.08 -8.49
CA ASP A 53 -7.83 17.00 -7.63
C ASP A 53 -8.18 15.54 -7.30
N ALA A 54 -8.86 15.33 -6.18
CA ALA A 54 -9.38 14.03 -5.78
C ALA A 54 -10.70 14.17 -4.99
N GLU A 55 -11.75 13.51 -5.47
CA GLU A 55 -13.09 13.60 -4.90
C GLU A 55 -13.64 12.22 -4.56
N VAL A 56 -14.43 12.14 -3.48
CA VAL A 56 -15.14 10.92 -3.06
C VAL A 56 -16.64 11.19 -3.14
N HIS A 57 -17.35 10.36 -3.88
CA HIS A 57 -18.80 10.43 -4.05
C HIS A 57 -19.45 9.12 -3.59
N ALA A 58 -20.47 9.21 -2.74
CA ALA A 58 -21.32 8.07 -2.46
C ALA A 58 -22.20 7.77 -3.68
N VAL A 59 -22.30 6.49 -4.06
CA VAL A 59 -23.17 6.01 -5.14
C VAL A 59 -24.00 4.85 -4.63
N GLU A 60 -25.08 4.50 -5.34
CA GLU A 60 -26.08 3.50 -4.88
C GLU A 60 -25.45 2.19 -4.38
N ARG A 61 -24.38 1.73 -5.03
CA ARG A 61 -23.73 0.45 -4.74
C ARG A 61 -22.37 0.54 -4.07
N GLY A 62 -21.93 1.71 -3.61
CA GLY A 62 -20.61 1.88 -2.98
C GLY A 62 -20.07 3.30 -3.07
N MET A 63 -18.78 3.43 -3.35
CA MET A 63 -18.10 4.73 -3.46
C MET A 63 -17.47 4.90 -4.84
N LEU A 64 -17.46 6.14 -5.33
CA LEU A 64 -16.70 6.58 -6.49
C LEU A 64 -15.57 7.50 -6.02
N LEU A 65 -14.33 7.11 -6.28
CA LEU A 65 -13.13 7.89 -6.07
C LEU A 65 -12.64 8.42 -7.41
N ARG A 66 -12.88 9.72 -7.65
CA ARG A 66 -12.46 10.40 -8.87
C ARG A 66 -11.12 11.08 -8.64
N LEU A 67 -10.15 10.75 -9.48
CA LEU A 67 -8.79 11.29 -9.46
C LEU A 67 -8.58 12.12 -10.73
N THR A 68 -8.24 13.39 -10.56
CA THR A 68 -7.85 14.26 -11.66
C THR A 68 -6.34 14.36 -11.70
N LEU A 69 -5.74 13.71 -12.69
CA LEU A 69 -4.29 13.62 -12.86
C LEU A 69 -3.79 14.64 -13.88
N SER A 70 -2.58 15.14 -13.67
CA SER A 70 -1.94 16.15 -14.52
C SER A 70 -1.75 15.66 -15.96
N ALA A 71 -1.73 16.59 -16.91
CA ALA A 71 -1.47 16.27 -18.31
C ALA A 71 -0.10 15.61 -18.55
N ARG A 72 0.87 15.83 -17.63
CA ARG A 72 2.21 15.22 -17.67
C ARG A 72 2.16 13.69 -17.68
N VAL A 73 1.14 13.11 -17.03
CA VAL A 73 1.01 11.65 -16.87
C VAL A 73 -0.13 11.06 -17.71
N ALA A 74 -0.77 11.89 -18.56
CA ALA A 74 -1.95 11.49 -19.32
C ALA A 74 -1.67 10.35 -20.29
N GLU A 75 -0.57 10.38 -21.05
CA GLU A 75 -0.20 9.31 -21.98
C GLU A 75 -0.05 7.97 -21.24
N ARG A 76 0.70 7.99 -20.12
CA ARG A 76 0.86 6.84 -19.23
C ARG A 76 -0.48 6.30 -18.72
N LEU A 77 -1.39 7.18 -18.31
CA LEU A 77 -2.73 6.77 -17.86
C LEU A 77 -3.51 6.04 -18.97
N HIS A 78 -3.55 6.61 -20.19
CA HIS A 78 -4.25 5.99 -21.32
C HIS A 78 -3.66 4.63 -21.67
N ASP A 79 -2.33 4.51 -21.66
CA ASP A 79 -1.65 3.23 -21.85
C ASP A 79 -2.07 2.21 -20.80
N ARG A 80 -2.13 2.59 -19.53
CA ARG A 80 -2.54 1.67 -18.46
C ARG A 80 -3.99 1.21 -18.56
N VAL A 81 -4.91 2.12 -18.89
CA VAL A 81 -6.32 1.77 -19.10
C VAL A 81 -6.47 0.78 -20.26
N ARG A 82 -5.74 1.00 -21.37
CA ARG A 82 -5.76 0.08 -22.52
C ARG A 82 -5.29 -1.32 -22.16
N HIS A 83 -4.16 -1.44 -21.46
CA HIS A 83 -3.60 -2.75 -21.08
C HIS A 83 -4.48 -3.49 -20.05
N ARG A 84 -5.00 -2.79 -19.02
CA ARG A 84 -5.93 -3.41 -18.05
C ARG A 84 -7.21 -3.94 -18.68
N THR A 85 -7.72 -3.25 -19.70
CA THR A 85 -8.91 -3.69 -20.42
C THR A 85 -8.61 -4.94 -21.26
N ALA A 86 -7.41 -5.03 -21.85
CA ALA A 86 -6.97 -6.19 -22.64
C ALA A 86 -6.79 -7.47 -21.78
N ASP A 87 -6.32 -7.33 -20.53
CA ASP A 87 -6.18 -8.45 -19.57
C ASP A 87 -7.50 -9.19 -19.29
N SER A 88 -8.64 -8.53 -19.52
CA SER A 88 -9.95 -9.11 -19.26
C SER A 88 -10.55 -9.87 -20.45
N SER A 89 -9.99 -9.79 -21.66
CA SER A 89 -10.72 -10.21 -22.87
C SER A 89 -10.03 -11.18 -23.83
N CYS A 90 -8.73 -11.44 -23.75
CA CYS A 90 -8.08 -12.35 -24.69
C CYS A 90 -6.82 -12.95 -24.07
N GLY A 91 -6.83 -14.24 -23.74
CA GLY A 91 -5.68 -14.98 -23.19
C GLY A 91 -4.53 -15.16 -24.19
N LEU A 92 -4.13 -14.09 -24.89
CA LEU A 92 -3.36 -14.14 -26.12
C LEU A 92 -1.92 -13.64 -25.99
N CYS A 93 -1.43 -13.26 -24.81
CA CYS A 93 0.00 -12.98 -24.62
C CYS A 93 0.44 -13.13 -23.14
N GLY A 94 0.50 -14.38 -22.65
CA GLY A 94 0.87 -14.65 -21.25
C GLY A 94 2.26 -14.14 -20.83
N VAL A 95 3.17 -13.89 -21.79
CA VAL A 95 4.52 -13.34 -21.52
C VAL A 95 4.49 -11.82 -21.33
N GLU A 96 3.79 -11.08 -22.21
CA GLU A 96 3.63 -9.62 -22.06
C GLU A 96 2.89 -9.29 -20.75
N ASN A 97 1.88 -10.09 -20.39
CA ASN A 97 1.19 -9.95 -19.11
C ASN A 97 2.10 -10.26 -17.90
N LEU A 98 3.05 -11.19 -18.05
CA LEU A 98 4.03 -11.49 -17.01
C LEU A 98 5.08 -10.38 -16.85
N GLU A 99 5.55 -9.80 -17.95
CA GLU A 99 6.44 -8.63 -17.95
C GLU A 99 5.75 -7.40 -17.34
N GLN A 100 4.46 -7.23 -17.63
CA GLN A 100 3.64 -6.19 -17.00
C GLN A 100 3.39 -6.44 -15.51
N ALA A 101 3.25 -7.71 -15.10
CA ALA A 101 3.12 -8.08 -13.70
C ALA A 101 4.42 -7.89 -12.90
N LEU A 102 5.60 -8.02 -13.52
CA LEU A 102 6.91 -7.98 -12.86
C LEU A 102 7.81 -6.84 -13.36
N ARG A 103 7.24 -5.65 -13.57
CA ARG A 103 8.00 -4.48 -14.05
C ARG A 103 9.19 -4.13 -13.16
N PRO A 104 10.31 -3.62 -13.71
CA PRO A 104 11.48 -3.23 -12.93
C PRO A 104 11.13 -2.29 -11.77
N LEU A 105 11.64 -2.61 -10.57
CA LEU A 105 11.47 -1.78 -9.39
C LEU A 105 12.58 -0.72 -9.30
N PRO A 106 12.29 0.49 -8.79
CA PRO A 106 13.35 1.41 -8.44
C PRO A 106 14.23 0.80 -7.35
N ALA A 107 15.54 0.98 -7.46
CA ALA A 107 16.43 0.60 -6.38
C ALA A 107 16.22 1.54 -5.19
N ARG A 108 16.16 0.97 -3.99
CA ARG A 108 16.05 1.72 -2.73
C ARG A 108 17.17 2.76 -2.63
N GLN A 109 16.77 4.01 -2.42
CA GLN A 109 17.68 5.15 -2.31
C GLN A 109 18.10 5.42 -0.85
N VAL A 110 17.19 5.21 0.11
CA VAL A 110 17.40 5.51 1.53
C VAL A 110 17.54 4.22 2.32
N ARG A 111 18.54 4.14 3.21
CA ARG A 111 18.69 3.01 4.13
C ARG A 111 17.90 3.25 5.40
N TRP A 112 17.36 2.16 5.95
CA TRP A 112 16.82 2.15 7.29
C TRP A 112 17.97 2.38 8.28
N ALA A 113 17.76 3.25 9.27
CA ALA A 113 18.78 3.65 10.24
C ALA A 113 18.51 3.13 11.67
N GLY A 114 17.52 2.24 11.83
CA GLY A 114 17.12 1.71 13.13
C GLY A 114 17.72 0.34 13.48
N GLU A 115 17.28 -0.18 14.62
CA GLU A 115 17.57 -1.54 15.10
C GLU A 115 16.28 -2.36 15.22
N ASP A 116 16.39 -3.69 15.34
CA ASP A 116 15.21 -4.57 15.38
C ASP A 116 14.28 -4.26 16.58
N GLN A 117 14.84 -3.69 17.66
CA GLN A 117 14.12 -3.18 18.82
C GLN A 117 13.07 -2.11 18.45
N ALA A 118 13.33 -1.31 17.41
CA ALA A 118 12.36 -0.34 16.91
C ALA A 118 11.11 -1.03 16.34
N VAL A 119 11.27 -2.18 15.69
CA VAL A 119 10.14 -2.98 15.19
C VAL A 119 9.32 -3.53 16.36
N PHE A 120 9.99 -3.97 17.43
CA PHE A 120 9.32 -4.46 18.63
C PHE A 120 8.54 -3.37 19.35
N ALA A 121 9.14 -2.19 19.52
CA ALA A 121 8.48 -1.03 20.11
C ALA A 121 7.25 -0.61 19.29
N ALA A 122 7.38 -0.54 17.97
CA ALA A 122 6.26 -0.24 17.08
C ALA A 122 5.14 -1.27 17.20
N LEU A 123 5.45 -2.57 17.24
CA LEU A 123 4.45 -3.64 17.39
C LEU A 123 3.68 -3.54 18.72
N GLN A 124 4.37 -3.21 19.82
CA GLN A 124 3.72 -3.03 21.12
C GLN A 124 2.78 -1.81 21.12
N ALA A 125 3.17 -0.72 20.45
CA ALA A 125 2.37 0.49 20.36
C ALA A 125 1.19 0.38 19.38
N LEU A 126 1.30 -0.48 18.35
CA LEU A 126 0.37 -0.53 17.23
C LEU A 126 -1.07 -0.89 17.65
N ALA A 127 -1.24 -1.73 18.68
CA ALA A 127 -2.58 -2.09 19.16
C ALA A 127 -3.39 -0.88 19.64
N ALA A 128 -2.74 0.10 20.28
CA ALA A 128 -3.38 1.32 20.75
C ALA A 128 -3.67 2.32 19.61
N ALA A 129 -2.98 2.17 18.47
CA ALA A 129 -3.10 3.04 17.30
C ALA A 129 -4.05 2.50 16.20
N GLN A 130 -4.81 1.44 16.50
CA GLN A 130 -5.75 0.76 15.59
C GLN A 130 -7.18 0.81 16.14
N PRO A 131 -7.88 1.95 16.09
CA PRO A 131 -9.23 2.06 16.62
C PRO A 131 -10.21 1.08 15.93
N LEU A 132 -10.13 0.89 14.61
CA LEU A 132 -11.01 -0.02 13.89
C LEU A 132 -10.65 -1.47 14.16
N GLY A 133 -9.36 -1.80 14.21
CA GLY A 133 -8.83 -3.10 14.61
C GLY A 133 -9.23 -3.48 16.02
N ALA A 134 -9.17 -2.56 16.98
CA ALA A 134 -9.63 -2.78 18.35
C ALA A 134 -11.15 -3.02 18.42
N ALA A 135 -11.92 -2.31 17.59
CA ALA A 135 -13.37 -2.46 17.54
C ALA A 135 -13.82 -3.77 16.87
N THR A 136 -13.08 -4.25 15.87
CA THR A 136 -13.56 -5.29 14.94
C THR A 136 -12.74 -6.56 14.91
N TYR A 137 -11.41 -6.47 15.09
CA TYR A 137 -10.43 -7.54 14.88
C TYR A 137 -10.45 -8.14 13.47
N ALA A 138 -11.00 -7.42 12.50
CA ALA A 138 -11.25 -7.92 11.14
C ALA A 138 -10.68 -6.99 10.06
N VAL A 139 -9.71 -6.14 10.42
CA VAL A 139 -9.01 -5.25 9.51
C VAL A 139 -7.50 -5.40 9.64
N HIS A 140 -6.80 -5.05 8.58
CA HIS A 140 -5.36 -4.88 8.55
C HIS A 140 -4.99 -3.43 8.84
N ALA A 141 -3.76 -3.23 9.29
CA ALA A 141 -3.15 -1.93 9.49
C ALA A 141 -1.80 -1.86 8.79
N ALA A 142 -1.50 -0.68 8.26
CA ALA A 142 -0.17 -0.28 7.82
C ALA A 142 0.25 0.95 8.62
N ALA A 143 1.45 0.92 9.18
CA ALA A 143 2.01 2.01 9.95
C ALA A 143 3.33 2.51 9.36
N ALA A 144 3.51 3.83 9.35
CA ALA A 144 4.80 4.46 9.11
C ALA A 144 5.47 4.69 10.45
N CYS A 145 6.65 4.11 10.63
CA CYS A 145 7.42 4.16 11.86
C CYS A 145 8.70 4.97 11.63
N SER A 146 9.17 5.66 12.67
CA SER A 146 10.52 6.25 12.73
C SER A 146 11.61 5.18 12.85
N ALA A 147 12.88 5.57 12.75
CA ALA A 147 14.01 4.67 12.96
C ALA A 147 14.04 4.10 14.40
N GLU A 148 13.47 4.83 15.37
CA GLU A 148 13.40 4.47 16.79
C GLU A 148 12.12 3.67 17.14
N GLY A 149 11.21 3.48 16.18
CA GLY A 149 10.00 2.67 16.37
C GLY A 149 8.77 3.45 16.84
N ALA A 150 8.86 4.78 16.95
CA ALA A 150 7.68 5.62 17.17
C ALA A 150 6.79 5.60 15.91
N ILE A 151 5.50 5.31 16.11
CA ILE A 151 4.48 5.34 15.06
C ILE A 151 4.18 6.80 14.70
N ARG A 152 4.33 7.14 13.43
CA ARG A 152 4.06 8.48 12.87
C ARG A 152 2.69 8.58 12.22
N CYS A 153 2.25 7.51 11.55
CA CYS A 153 0.96 7.44 10.89
C CYS A 153 0.47 5.98 10.83
N VAL A 154 -0.85 5.77 10.93
CA VAL A 154 -1.50 4.46 10.77
C VAL A 154 -2.70 4.60 9.85
N ARG A 155 -2.91 3.62 8.97
CA ARG A 155 -4.14 3.44 8.21
C ARG A 155 -4.63 2.01 8.29
N GLU A 156 -5.95 1.87 8.33
CA GLU A 156 -6.64 0.60 8.48
C GLU A 156 -7.56 0.31 7.28
N ASP A 157 -7.67 -0.96 6.92
CA ASP A 157 -8.60 -1.43 5.91
C ASP A 157 -8.83 -2.94 6.03
N VAL A 158 -10.01 -3.42 5.62
CA VAL A 158 -10.28 -4.86 5.44
C VAL A 158 -9.26 -5.53 4.52
N GLY A 159 -8.78 -4.82 3.49
CA GLY A 159 -7.75 -5.27 2.56
C GLY A 159 -6.35 -4.76 2.93
N ARG A 160 -5.40 -5.66 3.15
CA ARG A 160 -3.99 -5.30 3.44
C ARG A 160 -3.33 -4.38 2.41
N HIS A 161 -3.68 -4.52 1.14
CA HIS A 161 -3.13 -3.67 0.07
C HIS A 161 -3.69 -2.26 0.16
N ASN A 162 -4.99 -2.13 0.39
CA ASN A 162 -5.66 -0.85 0.59
C ASN A 162 -5.15 -0.14 1.86
N ALA A 163 -4.94 -0.88 2.96
CA ALA A 163 -4.37 -0.30 4.18
C ALA A 163 -2.99 0.32 3.89
N PHE A 164 -2.17 -0.35 3.08
CA PHE A 164 -0.85 0.17 2.73
C PHE A 164 -0.93 1.33 1.73
N ASP A 165 -1.81 1.26 0.72
CA ASP A 165 -2.05 2.39 -0.18
C ASP A 165 -2.56 3.61 0.60
N LYS A 166 -3.50 3.45 1.52
CA LYS A 166 -3.93 4.53 2.42
C LYS A 166 -2.75 5.11 3.20
N LEU A 167 -1.88 4.29 3.78
CA LEU A 167 -0.71 4.81 4.49
C LEU A 167 0.19 5.64 3.55
N ILE A 168 0.51 5.09 2.38
CA ILE A 168 1.37 5.74 1.39
C ILE A 168 0.73 7.07 0.91
N GLY A 169 -0.56 7.08 0.65
CA GLY A 169 -1.27 8.27 0.22
C GLY A 169 -1.40 9.32 1.31
N ALA A 170 -1.62 8.92 2.56
CA ALA A 170 -1.59 9.84 3.70
C ALA A 170 -0.22 10.54 3.79
N MET A 171 0.86 9.76 3.71
CA MET A 171 2.23 10.30 3.69
C MET A 171 2.47 11.24 2.51
N LEU A 172 2.00 10.86 1.31
CA LEU A 172 2.16 11.66 0.10
C LEU A 172 1.43 13.00 0.20
N ARG A 173 0.21 13.01 0.75
CA ARG A 173 -0.62 14.21 0.96
C ARG A 173 -0.07 15.13 2.04
N GLU A 174 0.53 14.57 3.08
CA GLU A 174 1.14 15.31 4.20
C GLU A 174 2.60 15.70 3.92
N HIS A 175 3.13 15.44 2.71
CA HIS A 175 4.54 15.61 2.35
C HIS A 175 5.50 14.94 3.35
N MET A 176 5.07 13.82 3.92
CA MET A 176 5.82 13.06 4.91
C MET A 176 6.77 12.07 4.23
N GLY A 177 8.06 12.18 4.55
CA GLY A 177 9.06 11.21 4.13
C GLY A 177 9.11 9.97 5.04
N TRP A 178 9.94 8.99 4.68
CA TRP A 178 10.21 7.84 5.56
C TRP A 178 11.16 8.18 6.71
N ASP A 179 11.95 9.26 6.59
CA ASP A 179 12.88 9.74 7.62
C ASP A 179 13.79 8.63 8.17
N HIS A 180 14.34 7.80 7.28
CA HIS A 180 15.12 6.59 7.62
C HIS A 180 14.40 5.52 8.46
N GLY A 181 13.08 5.64 8.61
CA GLY A 181 12.20 4.71 9.28
C GLY A 181 11.78 3.53 8.41
N PHE A 182 10.60 2.97 8.69
CA PHE A 182 10.14 1.73 8.08
C PHE A 182 8.60 1.63 8.03
N ALA A 183 8.10 0.76 7.16
CA ALA A 183 6.68 0.38 7.14
C ALA A 183 6.46 -0.86 8.01
N LEU A 184 5.40 -0.87 8.82
CA LEU A 184 4.96 -2.04 9.59
C LEU A 184 3.54 -2.46 9.19
N LEU A 185 3.36 -3.70 8.72
CA LEU A 185 2.08 -4.21 8.25
C LEU A 185 1.61 -5.42 9.07
N THR A 186 0.33 -5.44 9.43
CA THR A 186 -0.31 -6.57 10.15
C THR A 186 -0.77 -7.69 9.22
N SER A 187 -0.03 -7.93 8.13
CA SER A 187 -0.37 -8.91 7.10
C SER A 187 0.78 -9.88 6.77
N ARG A 188 0.51 -10.80 5.84
CA ARG A 188 1.55 -11.54 5.09
C ARG A 188 2.32 -10.58 4.19
N CYS A 189 3.56 -10.94 3.86
CA CYS A 189 4.38 -10.22 2.90
C CYS A 189 4.20 -10.83 1.49
N SER A 190 3.28 -10.27 0.71
CA SER A 190 3.13 -10.59 -0.73
C SER A 190 4.12 -9.77 -1.56
N TYR A 191 4.38 -10.21 -2.79
CA TYR A 191 5.24 -9.46 -3.71
C TYR A 191 4.67 -8.06 -3.98
N GLU A 192 3.35 -7.92 -4.14
CA GLU A 192 2.68 -6.62 -4.34
C GLU A 192 2.96 -5.63 -3.20
N LEU A 193 3.01 -6.09 -1.93
CA LEU A 193 3.35 -5.21 -0.80
C LEU A 193 4.82 -4.78 -0.86
N VAL A 194 5.71 -5.66 -1.30
CA VAL A 194 7.12 -5.32 -1.54
C VAL A 194 7.24 -4.27 -2.64
N GLU A 195 6.46 -4.39 -3.72
CA GLU A 195 6.47 -3.39 -4.80
C GLU A 195 5.94 -2.04 -4.33
N LYS A 196 4.84 -2.01 -3.57
CA LYS A 196 4.29 -0.79 -2.96
C LYS A 196 5.32 -0.12 -2.05
N ALA A 197 6.04 -0.89 -1.24
CA ALA A 197 7.12 -0.39 -0.40
C ALA A 197 8.27 0.18 -1.24
N ALA A 198 8.72 -0.52 -2.27
CA ALA A 198 9.78 -0.03 -3.15
C ALA A 198 9.39 1.26 -3.90
N LEU A 199 8.16 1.32 -4.44
CA LEU A 199 7.65 2.46 -5.19
C LEU A 199 7.40 3.70 -4.32
N SER A 200 7.03 3.51 -3.05
CA SER A 200 6.92 4.60 -2.09
C SER A 200 8.28 5.03 -1.49
N GLY A 201 9.39 4.42 -1.91
CA GLY A 201 10.73 4.72 -1.39
C GLY A 201 10.96 4.24 0.04
N CYS A 202 10.20 3.25 0.51
CA CYS A 202 10.29 2.72 1.86
C CYS A 202 11.68 2.09 2.12
N PRO A 203 12.38 2.47 3.21
CA PRO A 203 13.70 1.93 3.50
C PRO A 203 13.70 0.45 3.92
N MET A 204 12.67 0.03 4.67
CA MET A 204 12.52 -1.34 5.19
C MET A 204 11.04 -1.66 5.39
N LEU A 205 10.64 -2.89 5.03
CA LEU A 205 9.28 -3.40 5.21
C LEU A 205 9.26 -4.49 6.29
N ALA A 206 8.52 -4.23 7.36
CA ALA A 206 8.23 -5.17 8.44
C ALA A 206 6.82 -5.75 8.31
N THR A 207 6.67 -7.08 8.43
CA THR A 207 5.37 -7.76 8.39
C THR A 207 5.25 -8.81 9.49
N ILE A 208 4.06 -8.99 10.04
CA ILE A 208 3.83 -9.98 11.12
C ILE A 208 3.76 -11.44 10.62
N SER A 209 3.63 -11.70 9.32
CA SER A 209 3.53 -13.06 8.79
C SER A 209 4.61 -13.37 7.75
N ALA A 210 4.64 -14.60 7.26
CA ALA A 210 5.69 -15.11 6.36
C ALA A 210 5.63 -14.44 4.97
N PRO A 211 6.77 -14.30 4.28
CA PRO A 211 6.83 -13.88 2.89
C PRO A 211 6.61 -15.05 1.92
N THR A 212 6.28 -14.74 0.68
CA THR A 212 6.41 -15.70 -0.43
C THR A 212 7.81 -15.65 -1.03
N ALA A 213 8.22 -16.71 -1.75
CA ALA A 213 9.51 -16.72 -2.45
C ALA A 213 9.62 -15.55 -3.46
N LEU A 214 8.53 -15.24 -4.16
CA LEU A 214 8.49 -14.10 -5.08
C LEU A 214 8.66 -12.76 -4.34
N ALA A 215 8.07 -12.60 -3.15
CA ALA A 215 8.27 -11.38 -2.35
C ALA A 215 9.74 -11.18 -1.98
N ILE A 216 10.45 -12.25 -1.60
CA ILE A 216 11.89 -12.20 -1.29
C ILE A 216 12.68 -11.81 -2.56
N ALA A 217 12.38 -12.42 -3.70
CA ALA A 217 13.05 -12.12 -4.97
C ALA A 217 12.87 -10.65 -5.38
N ARG A 218 11.65 -10.12 -5.29
CA ARG A 218 11.35 -8.72 -5.62
C ARG A 218 12.00 -7.74 -4.64
N ALA A 219 12.06 -8.10 -3.35
CA ALA A 219 12.75 -7.27 -2.37
C ALA A 219 14.25 -7.20 -2.65
N LYS A 220 14.86 -8.31 -3.08
CA LYS A 220 16.27 -8.35 -3.50
C LYS A 220 16.53 -7.46 -4.72
N GLU A 221 15.67 -7.53 -5.73
CA GLU A 221 15.75 -6.66 -6.92
C GLU A 221 15.69 -5.18 -6.55
N ALA A 222 14.72 -4.79 -5.70
CA ALA A 222 14.57 -3.43 -5.23
C ALA A 222 15.62 -3.01 -4.18
N ARG A 223 16.45 -3.95 -3.69
CA ARG A 223 17.30 -3.76 -2.50
C ARG A 223 16.50 -3.29 -1.28
N LEU A 224 15.27 -3.75 -1.12
CA LEU A 224 14.42 -3.48 0.03
C LEU A 224 14.77 -4.42 1.18
N GLU A 225 14.96 -3.89 2.38
CA GLU A 225 15.16 -4.71 3.57
C GLU A 225 13.83 -5.25 4.07
N LEU A 226 13.82 -6.51 4.49
CA LEU A 226 12.65 -7.17 5.05
C LEU A 226 12.86 -7.59 6.50
N ARG A 227 11.79 -7.46 7.29
CA ARG A 227 11.61 -8.08 8.60
C ARG A 227 10.28 -8.81 8.59
N VAL A 228 10.28 -10.13 8.74
CA VAL A 228 9.07 -10.94 8.61
C VAL A 228 8.83 -11.77 9.85
N LEU A 229 7.64 -12.36 9.98
CA LEU A 229 7.24 -13.08 11.19
C LEU A 229 7.45 -12.24 12.46
N ALA A 230 7.33 -10.91 12.34
CA ALA A 230 7.64 -10.00 13.41
C ALA A 230 6.65 -10.17 14.58
N ARG A 231 7.19 -10.26 15.78
CA ARG A 231 6.51 -10.30 17.08
C ARG A 231 7.12 -9.20 17.95
N SER A 232 6.59 -9.01 19.16
CA SER A 232 7.07 -7.99 20.10
C SER A 232 8.45 -8.29 20.70
N ASP A 233 9.05 -9.43 20.38
CA ASP A 233 10.31 -9.93 20.95
C ASP A 233 11.23 -10.64 19.94
N SER A 234 10.74 -10.90 18.73
CA SER A 234 11.41 -11.74 17.75
C SER A 234 10.98 -11.37 16.33
N LEU A 235 11.88 -11.59 15.37
CA LEU A 235 11.61 -11.43 13.95
C LEU A 235 12.57 -12.29 13.14
N LEU A 236 12.24 -12.50 11.87
CA LEU A 236 13.11 -13.16 10.91
C LEU A 236 13.62 -12.13 9.90
N ARG A 237 14.92 -12.22 9.60
CA ARG A 237 15.56 -11.54 8.46
C ARG A 237 15.67 -12.57 7.34
N PRO A 238 14.82 -12.52 6.30
CA PRO A 238 14.90 -13.48 5.21
C PRO A 238 16.30 -13.46 4.60
N VAL A 239 16.97 -14.60 4.58
CA VAL A 239 18.28 -14.74 3.95
C VAL A 239 18.06 -14.86 2.45
N SER A 240 18.77 -14.04 1.69
CA SER A 240 18.74 -13.97 0.23
C SER A 240 19.61 -14.99 -0.47
#